data_AF-A0A7S2LQT1-F1
#
_entry.id   AF-A0A7S2LQT1-F1
#
_cell.length_a   1.000
_cell.length_b   1.000
_cell.length_c   1.000
_cell.angle_alpha   90.00
_cell.angle_beta   90.00
_cell.angle_gamma   90.00
#
_symmetry.space_group_name_H-M   'P 1'
#
loop_
_entity.id
_entity.type
_entity.pdbx_description
1 polymer ?
#
loop_
_entity_poly.entity_id
_entity_poly.type
_entity_poly.pdbx_seq_one_letter_code
_entity_poly.pdbx_strand_id
1 'polypeptide(L)'
;MLFMVTVGFMRWRIFSPITGQRLSFAIQQRFEDEQWRDFLFGTLAFDVVLLPVYWSMNGLVNSFYSRSLCRAYFADGVDVTWQQIRDNIYSPFLILTGTVNDYVRADDKAHRNIHEISFSCLHTGSALLGYIQSSKPKGLAQCTALTGAGIDAFILGMFDGLRSRFWLNLLNLRMGSFIPFRRRERPIVRRLQKHCPLRFSSQFWYSLAAGCVILVFYAVLLKAVDANFRGP
;
A
#
# COMPACT_ATOMS: atom_id res chain seq x y z
N MET A 1 -13.36 -10.49 11.44
CA MET A 1 -14.28 -11.41 10.73
C MET A 1 -13.53 -12.37 9.82
N LEU A 2 -12.66 -11.90 8.92
CA LEU A 2 -11.92 -12.77 7.99
C LEU A 2 -11.12 -13.90 8.69
N PHE A 3 -10.47 -13.60 9.82
CA PHE A 3 -9.81 -14.61 10.66
C PHE A 3 -10.76 -15.67 11.24
N MET A 4 -11.96 -15.28 11.67
CA MET A 4 -12.95 -16.24 12.17
C MET A 4 -13.48 -17.13 11.04
N VAL A 5 -13.62 -16.57 9.85
CA VAL A 5 -14.00 -17.32 8.64
C VAL A 5 -12.90 -18.32 8.29
N THR A 6 -11.62 -17.91 8.23
CA THR A 6 -10.52 -18.84 7.92
C THR A 6 -10.36 -19.93 8.97
N VAL A 7 -10.48 -19.60 10.26
CA VAL A 7 -10.47 -20.59 11.35
C VAL A 7 -11.67 -21.54 11.24
N GLY A 8 -12.85 -21.03 10.90
CA GLY A 8 -14.05 -21.85 10.64
C GLY A 8 -13.86 -22.84 9.48
N PHE A 9 -13.32 -22.38 8.35
CA PHE A 9 -13.01 -23.22 7.19
C PHE A 9 -11.92 -24.26 7.49
N MET A 10 -10.85 -23.88 8.22
CA MET A 10 -9.81 -24.82 8.65
C MET A 10 -10.36 -25.88 9.59
N ARG A 11 -11.18 -25.48 10.56
CA ARG A 11 -11.84 -26.41 11.47
C ARG A 11 -12.75 -27.36 10.70
N TRP A 12 -13.51 -26.87 9.72
CA TRP A 12 -14.32 -27.74 8.85
C TRP A 12 -13.46 -28.75 8.09
N ARG A 13 -12.34 -28.34 7.48
CA ARG A 13 -11.44 -29.26 6.75
C ARG A 13 -10.87 -30.38 7.62
N ILE A 14 -10.56 -30.09 8.89
CA ILE A 14 -9.98 -31.07 9.82
C ILE A 14 -11.04 -32.04 10.34
N PHE A 15 -12.19 -31.52 10.78
CA PHE A 15 -13.19 -32.31 11.48
C PHE A 15 -14.26 -32.93 10.58
N SER A 16 -14.53 -32.36 9.40
CA SER A 16 -15.59 -32.86 8.52
C SER A 16 -15.39 -34.29 8.01
N PRO A 17 -14.17 -34.75 7.67
CA PRO A 17 -13.96 -36.13 7.24
C PRO A 17 -14.24 -37.14 8.38
N ILE A 18 -13.99 -36.74 9.62
CA ILE A 18 -14.09 -37.60 10.80
C ILE A 18 -15.51 -37.63 11.35
N THR A 19 -16.16 -36.46 11.40
CA THR A 19 -17.45 -36.27 12.08
C THR A 19 -18.64 -36.21 11.12
N GLY A 20 -18.39 -36.06 9.82
CA GLY A 20 -19.45 -35.81 8.83
C GLY A 20 -20.19 -34.48 9.04
N GLN A 21 -19.62 -33.56 9.83
CA GLN A 21 -20.23 -32.25 10.11
C GLN A 21 -20.32 -31.38 8.86
N ARG A 22 -21.48 -30.72 8.68
CA ARG A 22 -21.71 -29.75 7.61
C ARG A 22 -21.14 -28.38 7.99
N LEU A 23 -20.64 -27.63 7.01
CA LEU A 23 -19.89 -26.37 7.22
C LEU A 23 -20.71 -25.26 7.91
N SER A 24 -22.02 -25.21 7.71
CA SER A 24 -22.95 -24.36 8.49
C SER A 24 -24.40 -24.75 8.24
N PHE A 25 -25.34 -24.15 8.99
CA PHE A 25 -26.80 -24.31 8.77
C PHE A 25 -27.26 -23.92 7.36
N ALA A 26 -26.53 -23.04 6.66
CA ALA A 26 -26.91 -22.51 5.36
C ALA A 26 -26.40 -23.35 4.17
N ILE A 27 -25.32 -24.13 4.34
CA ILE A 27 -24.70 -24.91 3.26
C ILE A 27 -24.74 -26.38 3.66
N GLN A 28 -25.76 -27.10 3.18
CA GLN A 28 -26.02 -28.50 3.53
C GLN A 28 -25.13 -29.52 2.79
N GLN A 29 -24.10 -29.08 2.06
CA GLN A 29 -23.22 -29.98 1.32
C GLN A 29 -22.32 -30.79 2.28
N ARG A 30 -22.17 -32.07 1.97
CA ARG A 30 -21.15 -32.94 2.59
C ARG A 30 -19.78 -32.55 2.04
N PHE A 31 -18.75 -32.70 2.87
CA PHE A 31 -17.38 -32.41 2.47
C PHE A 31 -16.95 -33.34 1.35
N GLU A 32 -16.52 -32.72 0.27
CA GLU A 32 -15.99 -33.36 -0.92
C GLU A 32 -14.65 -32.68 -1.22
N ASP A 33 -13.61 -33.46 -1.51
CA ASP A 33 -12.26 -32.92 -1.68
C ASP A 33 -12.18 -31.88 -2.82
N GLU A 34 -13.07 -32.00 -3.81
CA GLU A 34 -13.20 -31.04 -4.91
C GLU A 34 -13.63 -29.65 -4.44
N GLN A 35 -14.58 -29.56 -3.51
CA GLN A 35 -15.06 -28.27 -2.98
C GLN A 35 -13.96 -27.55 -2.20
N TRP A 36 -13.13 -28.29 -1.47
CA TRP A 36 -11.98 -27.72 -0.76
C TRP A 36 -10.91 -27.22 -1.72
N ARG A 37 -10.64 -27.98 -2.80
CA ARG A 37 -9.74 -27.56 -3.88
C ARG A 37 -10.23 -26.27 -4.53
N ASP A 38 -11.52 -26.19 -4.85
CA ASP A 38 -12.12 -25.01 -5.47
C ASP A 38 -12.09 -23.79 -4.53
N PHE A 39 -12.30 -24.01 -3.23
CA PHE A 39 -12.16 -22.95 -2.22
C PHE A 39 -10.71 -22.44 -2.11
N LEU A 40 -9.73 -23.35 -2.03
CA LEU A 40 -8.32 -22.98 -2.03
C LEU A 40 -7.94 -22.24 -3.32
N PHE A 41 -8.45 -22.68 -4.46
CA PHE A 41 -8.24 -22.01 -5.73
C PHE A 41 -8.84 -20.61 -5.74
N GLY A 42 -10.09 -20.48 -5.28
CA GLY A 42 -10.79 -19.20 -5.22
C GLY A 42 -10.10 -18.20 -4.29
N THR A 43 -9.63 -18.65 -3.13
CA THR A 43 -8.89 -17.80 -2.19
C THR A 43 -7.54 -17.36 -2.76
N LEU A 44 -6.78 -18.27 -3.38
CA LEU A 44 -5.51 -17.92 -4.02
C LEU A 44 -5.71 -16.98 -5.21
N ALA A 45 -6.70 -17.21 -6.06
CA ALA A 45 -7.05 -16.32 -7.16
C ALA A 45 -7.45 -14.93 -6.64
N PHE A 46 -8.24 -14.89 -5.57
CA PHE A 46 -8.63 -13.64 -4.91
C PHE A 46 -7.41 -12.87 -4.38
N ASP A 47 -6.48 -13.54 -3.70
CA ASP A 47 -5.26 -12.92 -3.19
C ASP A 47 -4.39 -12.33 -4.31
N VAL A 48 -4.27 -13.03 -5.45
CA VAL A 48 -3.54 -12.53 -6.62
C VAL A 48 -4.20 -11.28 -7.22
N VAL A 49 -5.54 -11.24 -7.26
CA VAL A 49 -6.29 -10.06 -7.69
C VAL A 49 -6.19 -8.91 -6.67
N LEU A 50 -6.07 -9.23 -5.38
CA LEU A 50 -5.97 -8.24 -4.32
C LEU A 50 -4.58 -7.57 -4.28
N LEU A 51 -3.51 -8.27 -4.67
CA LEU A 51 -2.13 -7.73 -4.68
C LEU A 51 -1.99 -6.36 -5.38
N PRO A 52 -2.47 -6.12 -6.61
CA PRO A 52 -2.40 -4.80 -7.24
C PRO A 52 -3.28 -3.76 -6.53
N VAL A 53 -4.41 -4.19 -5.94
CA VAL A 53 -5.32 -3.32 -5.19
C VAL A 53 -4.66 -2.88 -3.88
N TYR A 54 -3.91 -3.75 -3.20
CA TYR A 54 -3.20 -3.45 -1.96
C TYR A 54 -2.25 -2.25 -2.10
N TRP A 55 -1.51 -2.18 -3.20
CA TRP A 55 -0.67 -1.02 -3.52
C TRP A 55 -1.46 0.28 -3.64
N SER A 56 -2.68 0.21 -4.19
CA SER A 56 -3.56 1.36 -4.34
C SER A 56 -4.19 1.78 -3.00
N MET A 57 -4.54 0.81 -2.14
CA MET A 57 -5.12 1.07 -0.82
C MET A 57 -4.19 1.89 0.09
N ASN A 58 -2.87 1.63 0.05
CA ASN A 58 -1.91 2.42 0.81
C ASN A 58 -1.92 3.90 0.39
N GLY A 59 -2.06 4.17 -0.91
CA GLY A 59 -2.21 5.53 -1.42
C GLY A 59 -3.51 6.21 -0.99
N LEU A 60 -4.61 5.45 -0.89
CA LEU A 60 -5.92 5.95 -0.47
C LEU A 60 -5.91 6.44 0.97
N VAL A 61 -5.28 5.70 1.88
CA VAL A 61 -5.19 6.09 3.29
C VAL A 61 -4.43 7.40 3.43
N ASN A 62 -3.25 7.52 2.81
CA ASN A 62 -2.49 8.77 2.85
C ASN A 62 -3.25 9.93 2.19
N SER A 63 -3.99 9.67 1.11
CA SER A 63 -4.83 10.68 0.47
C SER A 63 -5.99 11.12 1.38
N PHE A 64 -6.63 10.17 2.07
CA PHE A 64 -7.69 10.45 3.03
C PHE A 64 -7.16 11.27 4.23
N TYR A 65 -5.99 10.89 4.75
CA TYR A 65 -5.34 11.61 5.84
C TYR A 65 -4.95 13.04 5.42
N SER A 66 -4.32 13.19 4.25
CA SER A 66 -3.99 14.49 3.68
C SER A 66 -5.23 15.37 3.46
N ARG A 67 -6.34 14.81 2.97
CA ARG A 67 -7.62 15.53 2.84
C ARG A 67 -8.20 15.94 4.19
N SER A 68 -8.06 15.10 5.21
CA SER A 68 -8.54 15.39 6.57
C SER A 68 -7.72 16.52 7.20
N LEU A 69 -6.39 16.48 7.07
CA LEU A 69 -5.51 17.57 7.51
C LEU A 69 -5.83 18.88 6.77
N CYS A 70 -6.08 18.80 5.46
CA CYS A 70 -6.46 19.94 4.66
C CYS A 70 -7.74 20.60 5.22
N ARG A 71 -8.81 19.82 5.41
CA ARG A 71 -10.07 20.32 5.95
C ARG A 71 -9.98 20.87 7.37
N ALA A 72 -9.06 20.34 8.19
CA ALA A 72 -8.91 20.73 9.58
C ALA A 72 -8.05 21.99 9.77
N TYR A 73 -6.98 22.14 9.01
CA TYR A 73 -5.94 23.15 9.26
C TYR A 73 -5.81 24.23 8.18
N PHE A 74 -6.36 24.03 6.99
CA PHE A 74 -6.23 24.96 5.88
C PHE A 74 -7.47 25.84 5.79
N ALA A 75 -7.29 27.12 5.45
CA ALA A 75 -8.40 28.03 5.20
C ALA A 75 -9.30 27.45 4.09
N ASP A 76 -10.60 27.40 4.37
CA ASP A 76 -11.64 26.85 3.49
C ASP A 76 -11.46 25.38 3.08
N GLY A 77 -10.54 24.66 3.74
CA GLY A 77 -10.21 23.27 3.40
C GLY A 77 -9.60 23.10 2.02
N VAL A 78 -8.98 24.15 1.47
CA VAL A 78 -8.35 24.13 0.14
C VAL A 78 -6.85 23.86 0.27
N ASP A 79 -6.37 22.84 -0.45
CA ASP A 79 -4.94 22.50 -0.47
C ASP A 79 -4.18 23.51 -1.34
N VAL A 80 -3.11 24.07 -0.78
CA VAL A 80 -2.24 25.04 -1.44
C VAL A 80 -0.98 24.33 -1.92
N THR A 81 -0.58 24.59 -3.16
CA THR A 81 0.64 24.00 -3.71
C THR A 81 1.89 24.78 -3.30
N TRP A 82 3.02 24.08 -3.20
CA TRP A 82 4.32 24.73 -2.94
C TRP A 82 4.71 25.82 -3.95
N GLN A 83 4.18 25.76 -5.17
CA GLN A 83 4.39 26.80 -6.19
C GLN A 83 3.62 28.07 -5.84
N GLN A 84 2.34 27.96 -5.47
CA GLN A 84 1.55 29.11 -5.03
C GLN A 84 2.14 29.80 -3.80
N ILE A 85 2.72 29.03 -2.88
CA ILE A 85 3.43 29.57 -1.71
C ILE A 85 4.68 30.33 -2.14
N ARG A 86 5.43 29.81 -3.11
CA ARG A 86 6.63 30.46 -3.66
C ARG A 86 6.31 31.80 -4.33
N ASP A 87 5.19 31.84 -5.04
CA ASP A 87 4.78 33.01 -5.82
C ASP A 87 4.14 34.10 -4.94
N ASN A 88 3.76 33.77 -3.69
CA ASN A 88 3.18 34.71 -2.75
C ASN A 88 4.25 35.41 -1.89
N ILE A 89 4.46 36.70 -2.15
CA ILE A 89 5.43 37.56 -1.45
C ILE A 89 5.14 37.66 0.06
N TYR A 90 3.88 37.53 0.46
CA TYR A 90 3.46 37.67 1.86
C TYR A 90 3.55 36.35 2.66
N SER A 91 3.80 35.23 1.99
CA SER A 91 3.95 33.94 2.69
C SER A 91 5.34 33.83 3.29
N PRO A 92 5.48 33.45 4.58
CA PRO A 92 6.78 33.11 5.13
C PRO A 92 7.38 31.90 4.40
N PHE A 93 8.70 31.77 4.48
CA PHE A 93 9.39 30.60 3.96
C PHE A 93 9.08 29.38 4.81
N LEU A 94 8.16 28.55 4.31
CA LEU A 94 7.72 27.33 4.99
C LEU A 94 8.71 26.18 4.75
N ILE A 95 9.09 25.52 5.84
CA ILE A 95 9.90 24.31 5.84
C ILE A 95 9.14 23.26 6.64
N LEU A 96 8.84 22.13 6.02
CA LEU A 96 8.30 20.95 6.70
C LEU A 96 9.41 19.92 6.82
N THR A 97 9.67 19.43 8.02
CA THR A 97 10.66 18.39 8.24
C THR A 97 10.00 17.08 8.64
N GLY A 98 10.50 15.99 8.08
CA GLY A 98 10.08 14.63 8.39
C GLY A 98 11.29 13.75 8.65
N THR A 99 11.04 12.53 9.11
CA THR A 99 12.10 11.55 9.36
C THR A 99 12.05 10.43 8.33
N VAL A 100 13.20 10.09 7.77
CA VAL A 100 13.42 8.95 6.89
C VAL A 100 14.27 7.94 7.65
N ASN A 101 13.83 6.68 7.64
CA ASN A 101 14.64 5.59 8.17
C ASN A 101 15.14 4.77 6.98
N ASP A 102 16.46 4.64 6.89
CA ASP A 102 17.05 3.75 5.89
C ASP A 102 16.74 2.28 6.23
N TYR A 103 16.67 1.45 5.19
CA TYR A 103 16.48 0.02 5.37
C TYR A 103 17.76 -0.59 5.92
N VAL A 104 17.74 -1.00 7.19
CA VAL A 104 18.85 -1.68 7.86
C VAL A 104 18.50 -3.17 7.97
N ARG A 105 19.44 -4.06 7.59
CA ARG A 105 19.26 -5.51 7.78
C ARG A 105 19.38 -5.83 9.27
N ALA A 106 18.72 -6.91 9.72
CA ALA A 106 18.73 -7.29 11.14
C ALA A 106 20.14 -7.52 11.71
N ASP A 107 21.09 -7.94 10.87
CA ASP A 107 22.49 -8.19 11.26
C ASP A 107 23.37 -6.92 11.26
N ASP A 108 22.91 -5.84 10.61
CA ASP A 108 23.60 -4.56 10.64
C ASP A 108 23.30 -3.87 11.98
N LYS A 109 24.19 -4.08 12.96
CA LYS A 109 24.17 -3.42 14.29
C LYS A 109 24.42 -1.91 14.23
N ALA A 110 24.50 -1.33 13.03
CA ALA A 110 24.62 0.10 12.84
C ALA A 110 23.42 0.80 13.47
N HIS A 111 23.71 1.78 14.32
CA HIS A 111 22.72 2.59 15.02
C HIS A 111 21.65 3.11 14.05
N ARG A 112 20.41 3.24 14.55
CA ARG A 112 19.24 3.70 13.79
C ARG A 112 19.60 4.92 12.94
N ASN A 113 19.79 4.72 11.63
CA ASN A 113 20.05 5.76 10.66
C ASN A 113 18.73 6.48 10.36
N ILE A 114 18.31 7.29 11.33
CA ILE A 114 17.20 8.22 11.18
C ILE A 114 17.79 9.49 10.58
N HIS A 115 17.33 9.83 9.38
CA HIS A 115 17.74 11.02 8.66
C HIS A 115 16.57 11.99 8.58
N GLU A 116 16.81 13.26 8.85
CA GLU A 116 15.80 14.29 8.64
C GLU A 116 15.71 14.61 7.16
N ILE A 117 14.49 14.70 6.62
CA ILE A 117 14.21 15.18 5.27
C ILE A 117 13.39 16.47 5.35
N SER A 118 13.82 17.48 4.61
CA SER A 118 13.18 18.80 4.59
C SER A 118 12.47 19.01 3.26
N PHE A 119 11.24 19.51 3.34
CA PHE A 119 10.41 19.94 2.22
C PHE A 119 10.23 21.46 2.29
N SER A 120 10.58 22.15 1.21
CA SER A 120 10.26 23.55 1.03
C SER A 120 9.82 23.82 -0.41
N CYS A 121 9.43 25.06 -0.69
CA CYS A 121 9.09 25.50 -2.03
C CYS A 121 10.29 25.47 -3.01
N LEU A 122 11.52 25.52 -2.49
CA LEU A 122 12.74 25.54 -3.30
C LEU A 122 13.35 24.14 -3.47
N HIS A 123 13.45 23.39 -2.37
CA HIS A 123 14.16 22.11 -2.35
C HIS A 123 13.38 21.02 -1.58
N THR A 124 13.67 19.78 -1.92
CA THR A 124 13.30 18.60 -1.16
C THR A 124 14.54 17.73 -0.99
N GLY A 125 14.88 17.35 0.23
CA GLY A 125 16.05 16.51 0.48
C GLY A 125 16.58 16.66 1.89
N SER A 126 17.81 16.19 2.11
CA SER A 126 18.50 16.29 3.39
C SER A 126 19.96 16.64 3.19
N ALA A 127 20.65 17.02 4.27
CA ALA A 127 22.10 17.25 4.23
C ALA A 127 22.88 16.00 3.76
N LEU A 128 22.39 14.80 4.08
CA LEU A 128 23.02 13.53 3.72
C LEU A 128 22.63 13.02 2.32
N LEU A 129 21.35 13.10 1.97
CA LEU A 129 20.83 12.61 0.68
C LEU A 129 21.02 13.63 -0.45
N GLY A 130 21.41 14.86 -0.10
CA GLY A 130 21.45 16.00 -0.99
C GLY A 130 20.08 16.66 -1.16
N TYR A 131 20.11 17.91 -1.59
CA TYR A 131 18.91 18.71 -1.87
C TYR A 131 18.62 18.72 -3.37
N ILE A 132 17.37 18.41 -3.73
CA ILE A 132 16.91 18.44 -5.11
C ILE A 132 15.84 19.52 -5.26
N GLN A 133 15.88 20.26 -6.37
CA GLN A 133 14.87 21.27 -6.65
C GLN A 133 13.46 20.66 -6.70
N SER A 134 12.51 21.29 -6.02
CA SER A 134 11.11 20.84 -6.02
C SER A 134 10.49 21.03 -7.42
N SER A 135 10.49 19.95 -8.21
CA SER A 135 10.21 20.02 -9.66
C SER A 135 8.73 19.86 -10.04
N LYS A 136 7.83 19.61 -9.09
CA LYS A 136 6.39 19.37 -9.34
C LYS A 136 5.54 20.17 -8.35
N PRO A 137 4.35 20.65 -8.76
CA PRO A 137 3.36 21.16 -7.81
C PRO A 137 2.95 20.00 -6.90
N LYS A 138 3.50 19.99 -5.68
CA LYS A 138 3.07 19.12 -4.60
C LYS A 138 2.14 19.94 -3.70
N GLY A 139 1.06 19.31 -3.25
CA GLY A 139 0.17 19.90 -2.26
C GLY A 139 0.88 20.01 -0.91
N LEU A 140 0.70 21.13 -0.23
CA LEU A 140 1.24 21.35 1.11
C LEU A 140 0.60 20.34 2.08
N ALA A 141 -0.69 20.04 1.93
CA ALA A 141 -1.37 19.03 2.75
C ALA A 141 -0.77 17.63 2.57
N GLN A 142 -0.30 17.28 1.37
CA GLN A 142 0.36 15.99 1.13
C GLN A 142 1.74 15.93 1.82
N CYS A 143 2.52 17.01 1.75
CA CYS A 143 3.80 17.07 2.45
C CYS A 143 3.61 17.09 3.97
N THR A 144 2.59 17.78 4.47
CA THR A 144 2.22 17.79 5.90
C THR A 144 1.77 16.41 6.38
N ALA A 145 1.02 15.68 5.56
CA ALA A 145 0.66 14.30 5.86
C ALA A 145 1.89 13.38 5.95
N LEU A 146 2.88 13.57 5.06
CA LEU A 146 4.13 12.82 5.07
C LEU A 146 4.99 13.11 6.30
N THR A 147 5.12 14.38 6.70
CA THR A 147 5.89 14.77 7.89
C THR A 147 5.15 14.43 9.18
N GLY A 148 3.82 14.54 9.16
CA GLY A 148 2.94 14.17 10.27
C GLY A 148 2.66 12.67 10.40
N ALA A 149 3.22 11.81 9.56
CA ALA A 149 3.02 10.36 9.62
C ALA A 149 3.54 9.74 10.93
N GLY A 150 4.46 10.42 11.64
CA GLY A 150 4.88 10.03 12.99
C GLY A 150 3.73 10.08 14.03
N ILE A 151 2.66 10.83 13.75
CA ILE A 151 1.48 10.90 14.60
C ILE A 151 0.74 9.55 14.63
N ASP A 152 0.82 8.73 13.58
CA ASP A 152 0.22 7.38 13.58
C ASP A 152 0.89 6.48 14.64
N ALA A 153 2.22 6.57 14.77
CA ALA A 153 2.96 5.86 15.84
C ALA A 153 2.58 6.37 17.25
N PHE A 154 2.26 7.66 17.38
CA PHE A 154 1.78 8.26 18.63
C PHE A 154 0.34 7.84 18.96
N ILE A 155 -0.55 7.83 17.97
CA ILE A 155 -1.93 7.34 18.06
C ILE A 155 -1.93 5.84 18.40
N LEU A 156 -1.04 5.05 17.80
CA LEU A 156 -0.77 3.64 18.14
C LEU A 156 -0.36 3.45 19.60
N GLY A 157 0.37 4.41 20.17
CA GLY A 157 0.73 4.44 21.58
C GLY A 157 -0.46 4.79 22.49
N MET A 158 -1.32 5.71 22.06
CA MET A 158 -2.50 6.13 22.82
C MET A 158 -3.65 5.11 22.81
N PHE A 159 -3.88 4.42 21.70
CA PHE A 159 -4.90 3.38 21.59
C PHE A 159 -4.32 2.00 21.89
N ASP A 160 -4.06 1.73 23.18
CA ASP A 160 -3.50 0.47 23.69
C ASP A 160 -4.48 -0.73 23.66
N GLY A 161 -5.32 -0.80 22.63
CA GLY A 161 -6.22 -1.90 22.39
C GLY A 161 -5.59 -2.96 21.50
N LEU A 162 -5.57 -4.22 21.95
CA LEU A 162 -5.18 -5.40 21.13
C LEU A 162 -5.88 -5.42 19.77
N ARG A 163 -7.14 -5.00 19.72
CA ARG A 163 -7.92 -4.89 18.48
C ARG A 163 -7.33 -3.85 17.51
N SER A 164 -6.97 -2.67 18.00
CA SER A 164 -6.38 -1.60 17.17
C SER A 164 -5.01 -2.00 16.64
N ARG A 165 -4.15 -2.58 17.50
CA ARG A 165 -2.86 -3.15 17.08
C ARG A 165 -3.00 -4.27 16.06
N PHE A 166 -3.99 -5.14 16.21
CA PHE A 166 -4.29 -6.18 15.23
C PHE A 166 -4.67 -5.58 13.88
N TRP A 167 -5.59 -4.61 13.83
CA TRP A 167 -5.99 -3.99 12.58
C TRP A 167 -4.87 -3.18 11.93
N LEU A 168 -4.03 -2.51 12.71
CA LEU A 168 -2.86 -1.77 12.20
C LEU A 168 -1.78 -2.71 11.65
N ASN A 169 -1.51 -3.84 12.32
CA ASN A 169 -0.63 -4.88 11.80
C ASN A 169 -1.22 -5.58 10.57
N LEU A 170 -2.52 -5.89 10.58
CA LEU A 170 -3.21 -6.57 9.48
C LEU A 170 -3.27 -5.70 8.22
N LEU A 171 -3.62 -4.43 8.39
CA LEU A 171 -3.64 -3.47 7.29
C LEU A 171 -2.24 -3.04 6.89
N ASN A 172 -1.22 -3.38 7.70
CA ASN A 172 0.18 -2.95 7.58
C ASN A 172 0.22 -1.52 7.03
N LEU A 173 -0.53 -0.65 7.71
CA LEU A 173 -0.93 0.67 7.26
C LEU A 173 0.34 1.50 7.03
N ARG A 174 0.90 1.39 5.84
CA ARG A 174 2.01 2.22 5.41
C ARG A 174 1.40 3.55 5.02
N MET A 175 1.36 4.48 5.98
CA MET A 175 1.19 5.91 5.69
C MET A 175 2.45 6.41 5.00
N GLY A 176 2.58 6.10 3.71
CA GLY A 176 3.74 6.45 2.91
C GLY A 176 3.30 6.83 1.52
N SER A 177 3.54 8.08 1.13
CA SER A 177 3.50 8.49 -0.26
C SER A 177 4.91 8.46 -0.84
N PHE A 178 5.03 8.04 -2.09
CA PHE A 178 6.30 8.16 -2.80
C PHE A 178 6.60 9.63 -3.08
N ILE A 179 7.84 10.02 -2.81
CA ILE A 179 8.40 11.29 -3.23
C ILE A 179 9.14 10.99 -4.53
N PRO A 180 8.57 11.31 -5.70
CA PRO A 180 9.26 11.08 -6.95
C PRO A 180 10.45 12.05 -7.03
N PHE A 181 11.65 11.55 -6.75
CA PHE A 181 12.86 12.21 -7.20
C PHE A 181 12.88 12.18 -8.73
N ARG A 182 13.32 13.27 -9.35
CA ARG A 182 13.24 13.49 -10.79
C ARG A 182 14.05 12.40 -11.52
N ARG A 183 13.42 11.27 -11.83
CA ARG A 183 13.99 10.24 -12.71
C ARG A 183 14.09 10.86 -14.09
N ARG A 184 15.25 10.76 -14.75
CA ARG A 184 15.42 11.14 -16.16
C ARG A 184 14.37 10.40 -16.97
N GLU A 185 13.33 11.11 -17.41
CA GLU A 185 12.20 10.51 -18.12
C GLU A 185 12.73 9.94 -19.45
N ARG A 186 12.57 8.63 -19.65
CA ARG A 186 12.92 8.02 -20.93
C ARG A 186 11.99 8.59 -22.02
N PRO A 187 12.50 8.94 -23.21
CA PRO A 187 11.71 9.62 -24.25
C PRO A 187 10.48 8.82 -24.69
N ILE A 188 10.54 7.48 -24.58
CA ILE A 188 9.44 6.57 -24.90
C ILE A 188 8.26 6.75 -23.94
N VAL A 189 8.51 6.89 -22.64
CA VAL A 189 7.46 7.10 -21.62
C VAL A 189 6.75 8.42 -21.85
N ARG A 190 7.50 9.47 -22.21
CA ARG A 190 6.95 10.79 -22.55
C ARG A 190 6.05 10.76 -23.79
N ARG A 191 6.34 9.91 -24.78
CA ARG A 191 5.50 9.73 -25.98
C ARG A 191 4.20 8.98 -25.67
N LEU A 192 4.27 7.93 -24.84
CA LEU A 192 3.10 7.17 -24.41
C LEU A 192 2.16 7.99 -23.53
N GLN A 193 2.71 8.79 -22.61
CA GLN A 193 1.93 9.64 -21.72
C GLN A 193 1.18 10.76 -22.46
N LYS A 194 1.65 11.17 -23.65
CA LYS A 194 0.91 12.12 -24.50
C LYS A 194 -0.37 11.52 -25.09
N HIS A 195 -0.42 10.21 -25.31
CA HIS A 195 -1.54 9.54 -25.99
C HIS A 195 -2.54 8.90 -25.03
N CYS A 196 -2.20 8.77 -23.74
CA CYS A 196 -3.10 8.31 -22.70
C CYS A 196 -3.11 9.33 -21.55
N PRO A 197 -4.07 10.26 -21.50
CA PRO A 197 -4.17 11.28 -20.45
C PRO A 197 -4.65 10.70 -19.11
N LEU A 198 -5.00 9.42 -19.08
CA LEU A 198 -5.30 8.71 -17.85
C LEU A 198 -4.07 8.73 -16.96
N ARG A 199 -4.18 9.49 -15.88
CA ARG A 199 -3.19 9.69 -14.81
C ARG A 199 -3.02 8.42 -13.96
N PHE A 200 -3.13 7.23 -14.55
CA PHE A 200 -2.71 6.00 -13.92
C PHE A 200 -1.19 6.08 -13.78
N SER A 201 -0.71 5.96 -12.55
CA SER A 201 0.72 5.94 -12.28
C SER A 201 1.35 4.87 -13.17
N SER A 202 2.55 5.12 -13.71
CA SER A 202 3.29 4.08 -14.43
C SER A 202 3.41 2.80 -13.60
N GLN A 203 3.43 2.93 -12.27
CA GLN A 203 3.34 1.82 -11.32
C GLN A 203 2.09 0.96 -11.49
N PHE A 204 0.90 1.52 -11.76
CA PHE A 204 -0.31 0.73 -11.98
C PHE A 204 -0.14 -0.24 -13.16
N TRP A 205 0.40 0.23 -14.28
CA TRP A 205 0.65 -0.61 -15.45
C TRP A 205 1.71 -1.68 -15.19
N TYR A 206 2.78 -1.35 -14.47
CA TYR A 206 3.78 -2.35 -14.04
C TYR A 206 3.17 -3.39 -13.09
N SER A 207 2.33 -2.96 -12.14
CA SER A 207 1.65 -3.85 -11.19
C SER A 207 0.63 -4.74 -11.88
N LEU A 208 -0.10 -4.23 -12.86
CA LEU A 208 -1.08 -5.00 -13.63
C LEU A 208 -0.39 -6.02 -14.54
N ALA A 209 0.69 -5.62 -15.24
CA ALA A 209 1.49 -6.54 -16.03
C ALA A 209 2.14 -7.63 -15.17
N ALA A 210 2.72 -7.27 -14.02
CA ALA A 210 3.27 -8.23 -13.05
C ALA A 210 2.17 -9.16 -12.52
N GLY A 211 0.98 -8.63 -12.19
CA GLY A 211 -0.18 -9.42 -11.78
C GLY A 211 -0.62 -10.42 -12.85
N CYS A 212 -0.68 -10.02 -14.13
CA CYS A 212 -0.99 -10.92 -15.22
C CYS A 212 0.07 -12.03 -15.40
N VAL A 213 1.36 -11.69 -15.30
CA VAL A 213 2.44 -12.71 -15.38
C VAL A 213 2.34 -13.71 -14.23
N ILE A 214 2.06 -13.24 -13.01
CA ILE A 214 1.85 -14.09 -11.85
C ILE A 214 0.63 -14.99 -12.06
N LEU A 215 -0.50 -14.46 -12.54
CA LEU A 215 -1.71 -15.24 -12.87
C LEU A 215 -1.42 -16.32 -13.91
N VAL A 216 -0.71 -15.99 -14.98
CA VAL A 216 -0.32 -16.95 -16.02
C VAL A 216 0.58 -18.04 -15.45
N PHE A 217 1.58 -17.66 -14.65
CA PHE A 217 2.48 -18.61 -13.99
C PHE A 217 1.70 -19.58 -13.08
N TYR A 218 0.79 -19.06 -12.25
CA TYR A 218 -0.05 -19.89 -11.39
C TYR A 218 -0.99 -20.79 -12.18
N ALA A 219 -1.62 -20.28 -13.25
CA ALA A 219 -2.48 -21.09 -14.11
C ALA A 219 -1.72 -22.24 -14.78
N VAL A 220 -0.47 -22.01 -15.19
CA VAL A 220 0.42 -23.05 -15.74
C VAL A 220 0.81 -24.06 -14.67
N LEU A 221 1.19 -23.59 -13.48
CA LEU A 221 1.57 -24.46 -12.36
C LEU A 221 0.39 -25.33 -11.90
N LEU A 222 -0.82 -24.77 -11.89
CA LEU A 222 -2.06 -25.48 -11.60
C LEU A 222 -2.38 -26.54 -12.65
N LYS A 223 -2.23 -26.23 -13.94
CA LYS A 223 -2.37 -27.25 -15.00
C LYS A 223 -1.33 -28.36 -14.87
N ALA A 224 -0.10 -28.03 -14.48
CA ALA A 224 0.96 -29.02 -14.27
C ALA A 224 0.66 -29.93 -13.07
N VAL A 225 0.13 -29.38 -11.98
CA VAL A 225 -0.30 -30.15 -10.82
C VAL A 225 -1.49 -31.06 -11.17
N ASP A 226 -2.50 -30.54 -11.86
CA ASP A 226 -3.67 -31.33 -12.26
C ASP A 226 -3.28 -32.47 -13.23
N ALA A 227 -2.32 -32.24 -14.12
CA ALA A 227 -1.75 -33.28 -14.99
C ALA A 227 -1.00 -34.37 -14.21
N ASN A 228 -0.28 -34.00 -13.14
CA ASN A 228 0.45 -34.95 -12.30
C ASN A 228 -0.47 -35.80 -11.41
N PHE A 229 -1.62 -35.26 -11.00
CA PHE A 229 -2.59 -35.97 -10.16
C PHE A 229 -3.52 -36.91 -10.94
N ARG A 230 -3.66 -36.72 -12.26
CA ARG A 230 -4.51 -37.60 -13.07
C ARG A 230 -3.91 -38.98 -13.35
N GLY A 231 -2.62 -39.19 -13.09
CA GLY A 231 -1.94 -40.47 -13.34
C GLY A 231 -2.00 -40.91 -14.81
N PRO A 232 -1.20 -41.90 -15.23
CA PRO A 232 -1.42 -42.58 -16.51
C PRO A 232 -2.73 -43.39 -16.52
#